data_AF-A0A968HFB5-F1
#
_entry.id   AF-A0A968HFB5-F1
#
_cell.length_a   1.000
_cell.length_b   1.000
_cell.length_c   1.000
_cell.angle_alpha   90.00
_cell.angle_beta   90.00
_cell.angle_gamma   90.00
#
_symmetry.space_group_name_H-M   'P 1'
#
loop_
_entity.id
_entity.type
_entity.pdbx_description
1 polymer ?
#
loop_
_entity_poly.entity_id
_entity_poly.type
_entity_poly.pdbx_seq_one_letter_code
_entity_poly.pdbx_strand_id
1 'polypeptide(L)'
;MLEHDVVIVGGGLAGCRAAVEIARTDATLKVAVVAKTHPIRSHSVAAQGGIAATLNNVDAADTWEAHAFDTVKGSDYLADQDAVEILTREAPEVVIDLEHMGVLFSRLPDGKIAQRAFGGHSHKRTCYAADKTGHAILHELVNNLRRYGVTVYDEWYVTQLIVETGVAKGVVMYHIETGELQVARAKAVMLATGGYGRVFNTTSNDYASTGDGLAIAALAGIPLQDMEFVQFHPTGLYPVGVLISEAVR
;
A
#
# COMPACT_ATOMS: atom_id res chain seq x y z
N MET A 1 5.42 28.05 3.90
CA MET A 1 5.21 27.36 2.61
C MET A 1 6.36 26.39 2.42
N LEU A 2 6.04 25.11 2.33
CA LEU A 2 6.98 24.01 2.21
C LEU A 2 7.24 23.73 0.73
N GLU A 3 8.46 23.36 0.37
CA GLU A 3 8.84 23.06 -1.02
C GLU A 3 9.52 21.69 -1.10
N HIS A 4 8.95 20.81 -1.91
CA HIS A 4 9.44 19.45 -2.18
C HIS A 4 9.45 19.20 -3.69
N ASP A 5 10.25 18.25 -4.14
CA ASP A 5 10.18 17.77 -5.52
C ASP A 5 8.97 16.84 -5.68
N VAL A 6 8.76 15.94 -4.70
CA VAL A 6 7.65 14.98 -4.67
C VAL A 6 6.94 15.03 -3.32
N VAL A 7 5.61 15.13 -3.34
CA VAL A 7 4.75 14.96 -2.16
C VAL A 7 3.90 13.70 -2.33
N ILE A 8 4.01 12.78 -1.39
CA ILE A 8 3.23 11.55 -1.32
C ILE A 8 2.24 11.69 -0.16
N VAL A 9 0.95 11.60 -0.44
CA VAL A 9 -0.12 11.69 0.56
C VAL A 9 -0.55 10.27 0.95
N GLY A 10 -0.14 9.84 2.14
CA GLY A 10 -0.43 8.52 2.71
C GLY A 10 0.83 7.78 3.16
N GLY A 11 0.86 7.39 4.44
CA GLY A 11 1.98 6.68 5.07
C GLY A 11 1.86 5.15 5.10
N GLY A 12 1.05 4.56 4.22
CA GLY A 12 0.90 3.09 4.10
C GLY A 12 2.03 2.45 3.29
N LEU A 13 1.89 1.16 2.95
CA LEU A 13 2.91 0.42 2.17
C LEU A 13 3.22 1.10 0.84
N ALA A 14 2.20 1.47 0.06
CA ALA A 14 2.38 2.11 -1.24
C ALA A 14 3.14 3.44 -1.14
N GLY A 15 2.72 4.31 -0.21
CA GLY A 15 3.35 5.62 -0.04
C GLY A 15 4.78 5.52 0.49
N CYS A 16 5.01 4.66 1.50
CA CYS A 16 6.35 4.45 2.03
C CYS A 16 7.28 3.81 0.99
N ARG A 17 6.79 2.81 0.23
CA ARG A 17 7.59 2.14 -0.80
C ARG A 17 7.99 3.11 -1.92
N ALA A 18 7.05 3.90 -2.43
CA ALA A 18 7.35 4.90 -3.45
C ALA A 18 8.37 5.93 -2.96
N ALA A 19 8.22 6.42 -1.73
CA ALA A 19 9.16 7.38 -1.17
C ALA A 19 10.58 6.81 -1.01
N VAL A 20 10.70 5.56 -0.54
CA VAL A 20 11.99 4.84 -0.46
C VAL A 20 12.60 4.68 -1.85
N GLU A 21 11.82 4.28 -2.84
CA GLU A 21 12.33 4.07 -4.21
C GLU A 21 12.83 5.36 -4.85
N ILE A 22 12.07 6.45 -4.72
CA ILE A 22 12.46 7.76 -5.26
C ILE A 22 13.75 8.24 -4.60
N ALA A 23 13.82 8.18 -3.27
CA ALA A 23 15.01 8.62 -2.53
C ALA A 23 16.23 7.72 -2.77
N ARG A 24 16.02 6.42 -3.03
CA ARG A 24 17.07 5.46 -3.40
C ARG A 24 17.60 5.72 -4.81
N THR A 25 16.71 6.08 -5.74
CA THR A 25 17.06 6.32 -7.15
C THR A 25 17.77 7.65 -7.34
N ASP A 26 17.31 8.71 -6.67
CA ASP A 26 17.93 10.03 -6.71
C ASP A 26 17.84 10.71 -5.34
N ALA A 27 18.95 10.64 -4.60
CA ALA A 27 19.08 11.23 -3.27
C ALA A 27 19.05 12.78 -3.27
N THR A 28 19.08 13.43 -4.43
CA THR A 28 18.98 14.90 -4.52
C THR A 28 17.55 15.40 -4.48
N LEU A 29 16.57 14.52 -4.72
CA LEU A 29 15.15 14.88 -4.70
C LEU A 29 14.64 15.05 -3.27
N LYS A 30 13.96 16.17 -3.01
CA LYS A 30 13.24 16.41 -1.76
C LYS A 30 11.91 15.67 -1.78
N VAL A 31 11.85 14.55 -1.08
CA VAL A 31 10.65 13.72 -0.97
C VAL A 31 9.97 13.92 0.38
N ALA A 32 8.67 14.16 0.35
CA ALA A 32 7.82 14.25 1.52
C ALA A 32 6.72 13.19 1.53
N VAL A 33 6.52 12.54 2.68
CA VAL A 33 5.34 11.71 2.97
C VAL A 33 4.47 12.45 3.98
N VAL A 34 3.22 12.75 3.60
CA VAL A 34 2.23 13.38 4.48
C VAL A 34 1.25 12.31 4.94
N ALA A 35 1.12 12.11 6.26
CA ALA A 35 0.28 11.07 6.83
C ALA A 35 -0.57 11.61 7.98
N LYS A 36 -1.88 11.39 7.92
CA LYS A 36 -2.83 11.82 8.97
C LYS A 36 -2.74 11.03 10.28
N THR A 37 -2.06 9.89 10.25
CA THR A 37 -1.65 9.11 11.42
C THR A 37 -0.17 8.78 11.25
N HIS A 38 0.53 8.51 12.35
CA HIS A 38 1.92 8.03 12.26
C HIS A 38 2.01 6.82 11.30
N PRO A 39 2.94 6.78 10.32
CA PRO A 39 2.95 5.78 9.24
C PRO A 39 2.76 4.32 9.65
N ILE A 40 3.40 3.87 10.74
CA ILE A 40 3.26 2.48 11.27
C ILE A 40 1.82 2.12 11.70
N ARG A 41 0.95 3.12 11.90
CA ARG A 41 -0.47 2.94 12.25
C ARG A 41 -1.38 2.88 11.03
N SER A 42 -0.84 3.00 9.81
CA SER A 42 -1.61 2.83 8.57
C SER A 42 -2.22 1.43 8.50
N HIS A 43 -3.40 1.30 7.89
CA HIS A 43 -4.13 0.04 7.82
C HIS A 43 -3.32 -1.15 7.29
N SER A 44 -2.32 -0.89 6.45
CA SER A 44 -1.41 -1.93 5.96
C SER A 44 -0.77 -2.78 7.06
N VAL A 45 -0.58 -2.24 8.27
CA VAL A 45 -0.05 -2.98 9.44
C VAL A 45 -0.93 -4.18 9.81
N ALA A 46 -2.23 -4.12 9.49
CA ALA A 46 -3.21 -5.14 9.83
C ALA A 46 -3.22 -6.34 8.86
N ALA A 47 -2.46 -6.29 7.75
CA ALA A 47 -2.42 -7.40 6.81
C ALA A 47 -1.68 -8.61 7.40
N GLN A 48 -2.37 -9.75 7.48
CA GLN A 48 -1.86 -10.97 8.11
C GLN A 48 -1.39 -12.01 7.07
N GLY A 49 -2.19 -12.21 6.02
CA GLY A 49 -2.12 -13.34 5.09
C GLY A 49 -0.80 -13.49 4.35
N GLY A 50 -0.27 -12.41 3.79
CA GLY A 50 0.99 -12.45 3.06
C GLY A 50 0.98 -11.58 1.81
N ILE A 51 2.00 -11.77 0.98
CA ILE A 51 2.18 -11.12 -0.31
C ILE A 51 2.45 -12.20 -1.37
N ALA A 52 1.73 -12.16 -2.49
CA ALA A 52 1.88 -13.16 -3.55
C ALA A 52 3.11 -12.87 -4.41
N ALA A 53 3.98 -13.87 -4.59
CA ALA A 53 5.13 -13.79 -5.49
C ALA A 53 5.55 -15.18 -5.94
N THR A 54 5.83 -15.34 -7.23
CA THR A 54 6.21 -16.60 -7.86
C THR A 54 7.71 -16.88 -7.63
N LEU A 55 8.11 -17.12 -6.39
CA LEU A 55 9.51 -17.41 -6.01
C LEU A 55 9.95 -18.85 -6.30
N ASN A 56 9.01 -19.75 -6.61
CA ASN A 56 9.25 -21.17 -6.82
C ASN A 56 9.96 -21.92 -5.68
N ASN A 57 9.89 -21.41 -4.44
CA ASN A 57 10.55 -22.05 -3.29
C ASN A 57 9.78 -23.28 -2.80
N VAL A 58 8.46 -23.31 -2.98
CA VAL A 58 7.58 -24.42 -2.56
C VAL A 58 6.96 -25.16 -3.75
N ASP A 59 6.79 -24.48 -4.88
CA ASP A 59 6.18 -25.03 -6.08
C ASP A 59 7.00 -24.66 -7.33
N ALA A 60 7.72 -25.64 -7.86
CA ALA A 60 8.60 -25.45 -9.02
C ALA A 60 7.85 -25.25 -10.35
N ALA A 61 6.55 -25.54 -10.39
CA ALA A 61 5.72 -25.36 -11.58
C ALA A 61 5.03 -23.99 -11.64
N ASP A 62 5.10 -23.20 -10.56
CA ASP A 62 4.51 -21.85 -10.53
C ASP A 62 5.21 -20.93 -11.55
N THR A 63 4.45 -20.05 -12.18
CA THR A 63 4.96 -19.12 -13.19
C THR A 63 4.26 -17.78 -13.03
N TRP A 64 4.92 -16.70 -13.44
CA TRP A 64 4.28 -15.38 -13.41
C TRP A 64 3.04 -15.34 -14.31
N GLU A 65 3.02 -16.12 -15.40
CA GLU A 65 1.84 -16.28 -16.27
C GLU A 65 0.67 -16.98 -15.53
N ALA A 66 0.94 -18.01 -14.73
CA ALA A 66 -0.10 -18.65 -13.91
C ALA A 66 -0.63 -17.67 -12.83
N HIS A 67 0.25 -16.85 -12.26
CA HIS A 67 -0.16 -15.78 -11.34
C HIS A 67 -0.99 -14.70 -12.03
N ALA A 68 -0.62 -14.30 -13.25
CA ALA A 68 -1.38 -13.38 -14.07
C ALA A 68 -2.77 -13.94 -14.40
N PHE A 69 -2.85 -15.21 -14.81
CA PHE A 69 -4.11 -15.87 -15.11
C PHE A 69 -5.04 -15.91 -13.91
N ASP A 70 -4.56 -16.30 -12.72
CA ASP A 70 -5.37 -16.30 -11.50
C ASP A 70 -5.87 -14.89 -11.16
N THR A 71 -5.05 -13.87 -11.36
CA THR A 71 -5.40 -12.46 -11.12
C THR A 71 -6.46 -11.97 -12.10
N VAL A 72 -6.29 -12.20 -13.40
CA VAL A 72 -7.25 -11.79 -14.44
C VAL A 72 -8.59 -12.50 -14.21
N LYS A 73 -8.57 -13.82 -14.00
CA LYS A 73 -9.77 -14.59 -13.70
C LYS A 73 -10.42 -14.14 -12.40
N GLY A 74 -9.63 -13.87 -11.36
CA GLY A 74 -10.11 -13.40 -10.07
C GLY A 74 -10.73 -12.01 -10.12
N SER A 75 -10.32 -11.17 -11.06
CA SER A 75 -10.92 -9.87 -11.34
C SER A 75 -12.22 -9.94 -12.15
N ASP A 76 -12.71 -11.15 -12.45
CA ASP A 76 -13.81 -11.39 -13.38
C ASP A 76 -13.57 -10.72 -14.75
N TYR A 77 -12.31 -10.76 -15.20
CA TYR A 77 -11.82 -10.16 -16.44
C TYR A 77 -11.99 -8.64 -16.56
N LEU A 78 -12.25 -7.94 -15.45
CA LEU A 78 -12.35 -6.48 -15.42
C LEU A 78 -10.99 -5.78 -15.32
N ALA A 79 -9.96 -6.45 -14.76
CA ALA A 79 -8.66 -5.83 -14.59
C ALA A 79 -7.93 -5.56 -15.92
N ASP A 80 -7.25 -4.41 -15.97
CA ASP A 80 -6.32 -4.07 -17.05
C ASP A 80 -5.14 -5.05 -17.05
N GLN A 81 -5.05 -5.88 -18.09
CA GLN A 81 -4.11 -7.01 -18.10
C GLN A 81 -2.64 -6.59 -18.23
N ASP A 82 -2.36 -5.41 -18.76
CA ASP A 82 -1.02 -4.82 -18.79
C ASP A 82 -0.53 -4.47 -17.38
N ALA A 83 -1.40 -3.92 -16.52
CA ALA A 83 -1.10 -3.71 -15.11
C ALA A 83 -0.93 -5.03 -14.35
N VAL A 84 -1.75 -6.04 -14.66
CA VAL A 84 -1.60 -7.39 -14.07
C VAL A 84 -0.28 -8.04 -14.47
N GLU A 85 0.16 -7.88 -15.72
CA GLU A 85 1.45 -8.36 -16.18
C GLU A 85 2.60 -7.75 -15.39
N ILE A 86 2.62 -6.42 -15.24
CA ILE A 86 3.64 -5.72 -14.43
C ILE A 86 3.64 -6.26 -13.00
N LEU A 87 2.47 -6.29 -12.35
CA LEU A 87 2.31 -6.76 -10.97
C LEU A 87 2.89 -8.17 -10.78
N THR A 88 2.52 -9.10 -11.65
CA THR A 88 2.82 -10.52 -11.46
C THR A 88 4.22 -10.90 -11.90
N ARG A 89 4.76 -10.23 -12.93
CA ARG A 89 6.12 -10.42 -13.43
C ARG A 89 7.17 -9.83 -12.47
N GLU A 90 6.90 -8.67 -11.86
CA GLU A 90 7.84 -8.00 -10.95
C GLU A 90 7.73 -8.49 -9.49
N ALA A 91 6.61 -9.12 -9.10
CA ALA A 91 6.37 -9.57 -7.72
C ALA A 91 7.52 -10.38 -7.07
N PRO A 92 8.18 -11.33 -7.77
CA PRO A 92 9.36 -12.03 -7.22
C PRO A 92 10.48 -11.08 -6.82
N GLU A 93 10.85 -10.15 -7.69
CA GLU A 93 11.93 -9.19 -7.47
C GLU A 93 11.58 -8.23 -6.32
N VAL A 94 10.32 -7.77 -6.27
CA VAL A 94 9.82 -6.91 -5.17
C VAL A 94 9.93 -7.61 -3.82
N VAL A 95 9.57 -8.89 -3.71
CA VAL A 95 9.66 -9.64 -2.44
C VAL A 95 11.12 -9.84 -2.02
N ILE A 96 12.02 -10.13 -2.95
CA ILE A 96 13.46 -10.24 -2.67
C ILE A 96 14.05 -8.89 -2.26
N ASP A 97 13.65 -7.79 -2.92
CA ASP A 97 14.10 -6.46 -2.53
C ASP A 97 13.59 -6.06 -1.13
N LEU A 98 12.36 -6.42 -0.78
CA LEU A 98 11.84 -6.26 0.60
C LEU A 98 12.65 -7.08 1.62
N GLU A 99 13.02 -8.32 1.29
CA GLU A 99 13.91 -9.13 2.14
C GLU A 99 15.25 -8.42 2.35
N HIS A 100 15.87 -7.91 1.28
CA HIS A 100 17.14 -7.17 1.35
C HIS A 100 17.02 -5.84 2.11
N MET A 101 15.83 -5.22 2.14
CA MET A 101 15.55 -4.04 2.97
C MET A 101 15.42 -4.35 4.46
N GLY A 102 15.33 -5.62 4.84
CA GLY A 102 15.26 -6.08 6.23
C GLY A 102 13.98 -6.83 6.60
N VAL A 103 13.04 -7.04 5.67
CA VAL A 103 11.77 -7.70 5.99
C VAL A 103 12.01 -9.15 6.40
N LEU A 104 11.56 -9.48 7.61
CA LEU A 104 11.74 -10.81 8.20
C LEU A 104 10.64 -11.79 7.76
N PHE A 105 10.74 -12.28 6.53
CA PHE A 105 9.88 -13.37 6.06
C PHE A 105 10.16 -14.69 6.80
N SER A 106 9.12 -15.49 6.98
CA SER A 106 9.22 -16.87 7.47
C SER A 106 10.04 -17.72 6.50
N ARG A 107 10.73 -18.73 7.04
CA ARG A 107 11.74 -19.50 6.30
C ARG A 107 11.39 -20.98 6.20
N LEU A 108 11.80 -21.58 5.09
CA LEU A 108 11.91 -23.03 4.93
C LEU A 108 13.18 -23.54 5.66
N PRO A 109 13.34 -24.86 5.88
CA PRO A 109 14.54 -25.43 6.49
C PRO A 109 15.85 -25.14 5.73
N ASP A 110 15.77 -24.87 4.42
CA ASP A 110 16.92 -24.52 3.57
C ASP A 110 17.25 -23.01 3.58
N GLY A 111 16.52 -22.21 4.37
CA GLY A 111 16.73 -20.77 4.52
C GLY A 111 16.01 -19.90 3.50
N LYS A 112 15.34 -20.48 2.50
CA LYS A 112 14.54 -19.71 1.53
C LYS A 112 13.26 -19.17 2.15
N ILE A 113 12.68 -18.15 1.52
CA ILE A 113 11.38 -17.58 1.92
C ILE A 113 10.30 -18.66 1.80
N ALA A 114 9.57 -18.89 2.90
CA ALA A 114 8.43 -19.80 2.94
C ALA A 114 7.23 -19.22 2.19
N GLN A 115 6.51 -20.09 1.48
CA GLN A 115 5.28 -19.76 0.77
C GLN A 115 4.14 -20.69 1.22
N ARG A 116 2.90 -20.19 1.21
CA ARG A 116 1.69 -20.96 1.57
C ARG A 116 0.59 -20.80 0.52
N ALA A 117 -0.42 -21.67 0.62
CA ALA A 117 -1.68 -21.47 -0.11
C ALA A 117 -2.42 -20.26 0.47
N PHE A 118 -3.05 -19.47 -0.40
CA PHE A 118 -3.87 -18.32 -0.02
C PHE A 118 -4.86 -18.02 -1.15
N GLY A 119 -5.95 -17.34 -0.80
CA GLY A 119 -7.18 -17.23 -1.60
C GLY A 119 -7.02 -17.05 -3.10
N GLY A 120 -7.73 -17.87 -3.86
CA GLY A 120 -7.88 -17.74 -5.31
C GLY A 120 -6.66 -18.16 -6.15
N HIS A 121 -5.50 -18.44 -5.55
CA HIS A 121 -4.31 -18.85 -6.28
C HIS A 121 -4.28 -20.36 -6.57
N SER A 122 -3.87 -20.71 -7.79
CA SER A 122 -3.64 -22.09 -8.24
C SER A 122 -2.36 -22.71 -7.66
N HIS A 123 -1.38 -21.90 -7.27
CA HIS A 123 -0.11 -22.33 -6.68
C HIS A 123 0.13 -21.73 -5.28
N LYS A 124 1.01 -22.38 -4.49
CA LYS A 124 1.42 -21.93 -3.15
C LYS A 124 2.45 -20.80 -3.25
N ARG A 125 1.98 -19.59 -3.57
CA ARG A 125 2.87 -18.44 -3.87
C ARG A 125 2.88 -17.32 -2.84
N THR A 126 2.12 -17.45 -1.77
CA THR A 126 1.98 -16.37 -0.78
C THR A 126 3.11 -16.42 0.23
N CYS A 127 4.03 -15.47 0.12
CA CYS A 127 5.13 -15.22 1.06
C CYS A 127 4.57 -14.56 2.32
N TYR A 128 5.05 -14.95 3.50
CA TYR A 128 4.48 -14.49 4.77
C TYR A 128 5.53 -14.30 5.87
N ALA A 129 5.21 -13.46 6.85
CA ALA A 129 5.95 -13.33 8.10
C ALA A 129 5.01 -13.73 9.25
N ALA A 130 4.99 -15.03 9.56
CA ALA A 130 4.01 -15.65 10.45
C ALA A 130 2.56 -15.20 10.11
N ASP A 131 1.92 -14.48 11.02
CA ASP A 131 0.58 -13.91 10.90
C ASP A 131 0.58 -12.37 10.87
N LYS A 132 1.73 -11.75 10.60
CA LYS A 132 1.96 -10.29 10.73
C LYS A 132 2.72 -9.70 9.54
N THR A 133 2.43 -10.19 8.33
CA THR A 133 3.20 -9.81 7.13
C THR A 133 3.17 -8.30 6.85
N GLY A 134 2.00 -7.66 6.95
CA GLY A 134 1.86 -6.22 6.76
C GLY A 134 2.63 -5.40 7.79
N HIS A 135 2.60 -5.85 9.05
CA HIS A 135 3.40 -5.25 10.13
C HIS A 135 4.91 -5.35 9.84
N ALA A 136 5.40 -6.53 9.46
CA ALA A 136 6.82 -6.73 9.14
C ALA A 136 7.28 -5.81 7.98
N ILE A 137 6.50 -5.72 6.91
CA ILE A 137 6.86 -4.89 5.75
C ILE A 137 6.80 -3.40 6.10
N LEU A 138 5.71 -2.94 6.74
CA LEU A 138 5.52 -1.52 7.01
C LEU A 138 6.56 -0.95 7.98
N HIS A 139 6.93 -1.72 9.01
CA HIS A 139 7.98 -1.31 9.94
C HIS A 139 9.32 -1.09 9.22
N GLU A 140 9.71 -2.00 8.33
CA GLU A 140 10.97 -1.87 7.60
C GLU A 140 10.93 -0.75 6.56
N LEU A 141 9.81 -0.53 5.88
CA LEU A 141 9.69 0.62 4.98
C LEU A 141 9.81 1.94 5.75
N VAL A 142 9.20 2.06 6.93
CA VAL A 142 9.33 3.27 7.78
C VAL A 142 10.76 3.46 8.29
N ASN A 143 11.46 2.39 8.65
CA ASN A 143 12.89 2.46 8.97
C ASN A 143 13.71 2.97 7.78
N ASN A 144 13.40 2.48 6.58
CA ASN A 144 14.09 2.89 5.36
C ASN A 144 13.78 4.34 4.97
N LEU A 145 12.58 4.88 5.24
CA LEU A 145 12.31 6.32 5.08
C LEU A 145 13.32 7.17 5.84
N ARG A 146 13.62 6.79 7.10
CA ARG A 146 14.62 7.48 7.93
C ARG A 146 16.03 7.29 7.39
N ARG A 147 16.37 6.07 6.94
CA ARG A 147 17.68 5.76 6.34
C ARG A 147 17.98 6.62 5.11
N TYR A 148 16.97 6.87 4.27
CA TYR A 148 17.11 7.67 3.06
C TYR A 148 16.78 9.16 3.24
N GLY A 149 16.54 9.62 4.47
CA GLY A 149 16.32 11.04 4.76
C GLY A 149 15.00 11.60 4.18
N VAL A 150 13.99 10.75 3.97
CA VAL A 150 12.66 11.20 3.52
C VAL A 150 12.01 12.05 4.62
N THR A 151 11.44 13.20 4.23
CA THR A 151 10.70 14.04 5.18
C THR A 151 9.34 13.40 5.45
N VAL A 152 9.02 13.15 6.72
CA VAL A 152 7.72 12.62 7.14
C VAL A 152 6.97 13.71 7.90
N TYR A 153 5.80 14.06 7.41
CA TYR A 153 4.82 14.91 8.09
C TYR A 153 3.74 14.02 8.67
N ASP A 154 3.97 13.52 9.89
CA ASP A 154 3.00 12.73 10.65
C ASP A 154 1.99 13.63 11.36
N GLU A 155 0.76 13.13 11.47
CA GLU A 155 -0.39 13.85 12.05
C GLU A 155 -0.74 15.14 11.31
N TRP A 156 -0.50 15.14 9.99
CA TRP A 156 -0.99 16.18 9.07
C TRP A 156 -2.11 15.64 8.18
N TYR A 157 -3.20 16.41 8.09
CA TYR A 157 -4.35 16.09 7.25
C TYR A 157 -4.35 16.94 5.98
N VAL A 158 -4.41 16.31 4.81
CA VAL A 158 -4.52 17.00 3.51
C VAL A 158 -5.98 17.30 3.21
N THR A 159 -6.30 18.57 3.02
CA THR A 159 -7.67 19.04 2.75
C THR A 159 -7.95 19.28 1.27
N GLN A 160 -6.91 19.57 0.48
CA GLN A 160 -7.07 19.95 -0.91
C GLN A 160 -5.85 19.62 -1.76
N LEU A 161 -6.10 19.15 -2.98
CA LEU A 161 -5.12 19.07 -4.06
C LEU A 161 -5.09 20.41 -4.82
N ILE A 162 -3.90 21.00 -4.98
CA ILE A 162 -3.73 22.24 -5.74
C ILE A 162 -3.50 21.85 -7.21
N VAL A 163 -4.42 22.23 -8.08
CA VAL A 163 -4.35 21.96 -9.52
C VAL A 163 -4.38 23.27 -10.29
N GLU A 164 -3.37 23.48 -11.13
CA GLU A 164 -3.28 24.62 -12.04
C GLU A 164 -3.19 24.10 -13.46
N THR A 165 -4.10 24.54 -14.34
CA THR A 165 -4.14 24.15 -15.76
C THR A 165 -4.07 22.63 -15.97
N GLY A 166 -4.77 21.86 -15.15
CA GLY A 166 -4.77 20.38 -15.19
C GLY A 166 -3.53 19.70 -14.61
N VAL A 167 -2.60 20.46 -14.00
CA VAL A 167 -1.36 19.93 -13.41
C VAL A 167 -1.41 20.09 -11.89
N ALA A 168 -1.15 19.00 -11.15
CA ALA A 168 -0.99 19.06 -9.70
C ALA A 168 0.28 19.86 -9.33
N LYS A 169 0.14 20.84 -8.43
CA LYS A 169 1.22 21.74 -7.98
C LYS A 169 1.54 21.63 -6.49
N GLY A 170 0.82 20.77 -5.76
CA GLY A 170 1.00 20.60 -4.33
C GLY A 170 -0.30 20.31 -3.60
N VAL A 171 -0.27 20.47 -2.28
CA VAL A 171 -1.40 20.22 -1.40
C VAL A 171 -1.57 21.31 -0.34
N VAL A 172 -2.80 21.48 0.13
CA VAL A 172 -3.12 22.22 1.36
C VAL A 172 -3.30 21.19 2.48
N MET A 173 -2.65 21.43 3.61
CA MET A 173 -2.64 20.51 4.75
C MET A 173 -2.69 21.27 6.06
N TYR A 174 -3.24 20.66 7.11
CA TYR A 174 -3.16 21.20 8.47
C TYR A 174 -2.64 20.16 9.46
N HIS A 175 -1.94 20.62 10.50
CA HIS A 175 -1.50 19.78 11.58
C HIS A 175 -2.66 19.52 12.55
N ILE A 176 -2.94 18.25 12.84
CA ILE A 176 -4.17 17.82 13.50
C ILE A 176 -4.28 18.37 14.93
N GLU A 177 -3.17 18.40 15.68
CA GLU A 177 -3.17 18.88 17.06
C GLU A 177 -3.21 20.41 17.17
N THR A 178 -2.42 21.10 16.35
CA THR A 178 -2.19 22.55 16.49
C THR A 178 -3.13 23.40 15.64
N GLY A 179 -3.77 22.80 14.63
CA GLY A 179 -4.55 23.52 13.63
C GLY A 179 -3.70 24.36 12.67
N GLU A 180 -2.38 24.21 12.70
CA GLU A 180 -1.47 24.95 11.82
C GLU A 180 -1.75 24.59 10.36
N LEU A 181 -2.07 25.59 9.54
CA LEU A 181 -2.30 25.42 8.11
C LEU A 181 -1.01 25.66 7.32
N GLN A 182 -0.67 24.76 6.40
CA GLN A 182 0.46 24.88 5.50
C GLN A 182 0.08 24.54 4.05
N VAL A 183 0.86 25.11 3.13
CA VAL A 183 0.88 24.72 1.72
C VAL A 183 2.21 24.04 1.45
N ALA A 184 2.15 22.83 0.90
CA ALA A 184 3.31 22.09 0.41
C ALA A 184 3.29 22.07 -1.12
N ARG A 185 4.20 22.83 -1.73
CA ARG A 185 4.38 22.85 -3.19
C ARG A 185 5.20 21.65 -3.63
N ALA A 186 4.83 21.07 -4.76
CA ALA A 186 5.49 19.90 -5.32
C ALA A 186 5.53 19.94 -6.85
N LYS A 187 6.56 19.33 -7.45
CA LYS A 187 6.59 19.08 -8.89
C LYS A 187 5.72 17.89 -9.26
N ALA A 188 5.59 16.91 -8.37
CA ALA A 188 4.71 15.76 -8.49
C ALA A 188 3.96 15.49 -7.17
N VAL A 189 2.70 15.07 -7.26
CA VAL A 189 1.89 14.65 -6.12
C VAL A 189 1.38 13.23 -6.37
N MET A 190 1.55 12.34 -5.40
CA MET A 190 1.04 10.97 -5.43
C MET A 190 0.04 10.76 -4.29
N LEU A 191 -1.15 10.23 -4.59
CA LEU A 191 -2.14 9.87 -3.59
C LEU A 191 -2.04 8.37 -3.28
N ALA A 192 -1.72 8.03 -2.04
CA ALA A 192 -1.58 6.67 -1.52
C ALA A 192 -2.36 6.51 -0.20
N THR A 193 -3.58 7.04 -0.17
CA THR A 193 -4.36 7.30 1.06
C THR A 193 -5.12 6.10 1.62
N GLY A 194 -5.00 4.92 1.00
CA GLY A 194 -5.81 3.75 1.36
C GLY A 194 -7.26 3.84 0.85
N GLY A 195 -8.10 2.93 1.35
CA GLY A 195 -9.49 2.78 0.90
C GLY A 195 -10.52 3.60 1.68
N TYR A 196 -11.79 3.29 1.43
CA TYR A 196 -12.97 4.00 1.97
C TYR A 196 -13.91 3.08 2.75
N GLY A 197 -13.41 1.97 3.29
CA GLY A 197 -14.22 0.94 3.94
C GLY A 197 -15.05 1.42 5.13
N ARG A 198 -14.76 2.61 5.70
CA ARG A 198 -15.56 3.23 6.78
C ARG A 198 -16.90 3.81 6.34
N VAL A 199 -17.23 3.76 5.07
CA VAL A 199 -18.61 4.01 4.60
C VAL A 199 -19.59 2.91 5.03
N PHE A 200 -19.10 1.72 5.40
CA PHE A 200 -19.91 0.60 5.87
C PHE A 200 -19.90 0.47 7.40
N ASN A 201 -21.05 0.09 7.97
CA ASN A 201 -21.24 -0.06 9.41
C ASN A 201 -20.33 -1.15 10.03
N THR A 202 -20.20 -2.29 9.34
CA THR A 202 -19.31 -3.38 9.73
C THR A 202 -18.20 -3.49 8.70
N THR A 203 -16.96 -3.33 9.14
CA THR A 203 -15.78 -3.33 8.27
C THR A 203 -14.54 -3.79 9.03
N SER A 204 -13.64 -4.49 8.35
CA SER A 204 -12.32 -4.85 8.88
C SER A 204 -11.32 -3.69 8.84
N ASN A 205 -11.68 -2.60 8.16
CA ASN A 205 -10.83 -1.44 7.96
C ASN A 205 -10.61 -0.68 9.27
N ASP A 206 -9.46 -0.02 9.42
CA ASP A 206 -9.22 0.88 10.54
C ASP A 206 -10.12 2.13 10.47
N TYR A 207 -10.14 2.95 11.53
CA TYR A 207 -10.94 4.18 11.58
C TYR A 207 -10.42 5.29 10.65
N ALA A 208 -9.22 5.14 10.10
CA ALA A 208 -8.59 6.09 9.20
C ALA A 208 -8.90 5.80 7.70
N SER A 209 -9.44 4.63 7.34
CA SER A 209 -9.86 4.30 5.97
C SER A 209 -11.17 4.98 5.55
N THR A 210 -11.15 6.32 5.43
CA THR A 210 -12.30 7.20 5.21
C THR A 210 -12.45 7.72 3.78
N GLY A 211 -11.57 7.32 2.85
CA GLY A 211 -11.66 7.74 1.44
C GLY A 211 -11.22 9.18 1.17
N ASP A 212 -10.45 9.81 2.06
CA ASP A 212 -10.06 11.23 1.94
C ASP A 212 -9.38 11.55 0.60
N GLY A 213 -8.43 10.72 0.16
CA GLY A 213 -7.73 10.89 -1.12
C GLY A 213 -8.65 10.79 -2.34
N LEU A 214 -9.65 9.91 -2.26
CA LEU A 214 -10.66 9.75 -3.31
C LEU A 214 -11.55 11.00 -3.37
N ALA A 215 -11.95 11.52 -2.21
CA ALA A 215 -12.74 12.74 -2.12
C ALA A 215 -11.99 13.96 -2.69
N ILE A 216 -10.73 14.18 -2.31
CA ILE A 216 -9.95 15.33 -2.82
C ILE A 216 -9.67 15.22 -4.33
N ALA A 217 -9.48 14.00 -4.85
CA ALA A 217 -9.31 13.78 -6.28
C ALA A 217 -10.60 14.10 -7.05
N ALA A 218 -11.74 13.60 -6.57
CA ALA A 218 -13.05 13.90 -7.16
C ALA A 218 -13.39 15.39 -7.12
N LEU A 219 -13.12 16.07 -5.99
CA LEU A 219 -13.31 17.52 -5.85
C LEU A 219 -12.39 18.33 -6.78
N ALA A 220 -11.22 17.78 -7.15
CA ALA A 220 -10.33 18.35 -8.15
C ALA A 220 -10.76 18.05 -9.59
N GLY A 221 -11.89 17.38 -9.80
CA GLY A 221 -12.41 17.01 -11.13
C GLY A 221 -11.75 15.79 -11.76
N ILE A 222 -11.00 15.00 -10.97
CA ILE A 222 -10.39 13.74 -11.43
C ILE A 222 -11.43 12.63 -11.30
N PRO A 223 -11.72 11.86 -12.36
CA PRO A 223 -12.69 10.77 -12.28
C PRO A 223 -12.20 9.67 -11.34
N LEU A 224 -13.13 9.10 -10.59
CA LEU A 224 -12.94 7.84 -9.87
C LEU A 224 -13.49 6.70 -10.73
N GLN A 225 -12.91 5.52 -10.58
CA GLN A 225 -13.26 4.35 -11.38
C GLN A 225 -13.69 3.19 -10.46
N ASP A 226 -14.68 2.41 -10.90
CA ASP A 226 -15.11 1.13 -10.31
C ASP A 226 -15.47 1.19 -8.80
N MET A 227 -15.95 2.35 -8.33
CA MET A 227 -16.27 2.61 -6.92
C MET A 227 -17.40 1.74 -6.35
N GLU A 228 -18.19 1.13 -7.22
CA GLU A 228 -19.25 0.17 -6.88
C GLU A 228 -18.72 -1.23 -6.51
N PHE A 229 -17.48 -1.57 -6.89
CA PHE A 229 -16.88 -2.88 -6.63
C PHE A 229 -16.24 -2.92 -5.23
N VAL A 230 -17.01 -3.34 -4.24
CA VAL A 230 -16.56 -3.47 -2.85
C VAL A 230 -16.37 -4.95 -2.46
N GLN A 231 -15.17 -5.32 -2.03
CA GLN A 231 -14.88 -6.66 -1.53
C GLN A 231 -15.31 -6.83 -0.07
N PHE A 232 -16.09 -7.88 0.21
CA PHE A 232 -16.44 -8.31 1.56
C PHE A 232 -15.67 -9.57 1.93
N HIS A 233 -14.91 -9.50 3.03
CA HIS A 233 -14.20 -10.67 3.53
C HIS A 233 -15.16 -11.61 4.28
N PRO A 234 -15.19 -12.92 3.99
CA PRO A 234 -16.20 -13.84 4.51
C PRO A 234 -16.11 -14.08 6.02
N THR A 235 -14.92 -13.92 6.63
CA THR A 235 -14.65 -14.27 8.04
C THR A 235 -14.33 -13.05 8.93
N GLY A 236 -15.10 -11.97 8.78
CA GLY A 236 -15.08 -10.85 9.75
C GLY A 236 -15.80 -11.22 11.05
N LEU A 237 -15.17 -10.99 12.20
CA LEU A 237 -15.73 -11.34 13.51
C LEU A 237 -16.97 -10.48 13.83
N TYR A 238 -18.12 -11.10 14.00
CA TYR A 238 -19.35 -10.39 14.37
C TYR A 238 -19.33 -9.91 15.84
N PRO A 239 -19.82 -8.69 16.16
CA PRO A 239 -20.31 -7.64 15.25
C PRO A 239 -19.22 -6.65 14.80
N VAL A 240 -18.01 -6.76 15.35
CA VAL A 240 -16.97 -5.72 15.28
C VAL A 240 -16.28 -5.64 13.91
N GLY A 241 -16.29 -6.72 13.14
CA GLY A 241 -15.67 -6.80 11.81
C GLY A 241 -14.17 -7.14 11.81
N VAL A 242 -13.57 -7.43 12.98
CA VAL A 242 -12.14 -7.79 13.07
C VAL A 242 -11.84 -8.97 12.16
N LEU A 243 -10.81 -8.84 11.33
CA LEU A 243 -10.44 -9.84 10.35
C LEU A 243 -9.89 -11.11 11.01
N ILE A 244 -10.48 -12.26 10.69
CA ILE A 244 -9.85 -13.57 10.86
C ILE A 244 -9.27 -13.99 9.52
N SER A 245 -7.98 -14.29 9.50
CA SER A 245 -7.23 -14.63 8.28
C SER A 245 -7.90 -15.74 7.48
N GLU A 246 -7.92 -15.59 6.15
CA GLU A 246 -8.42 -16.62 5.24
C GLU A 246 -7.68 -17.95 5.40
N ALA A 247 -6.41 -17.93 5.83
CA ALA A 247 -5.59 -19.12 6.04
C ALA A 247 -6.13 -20.10 7.12
N VAL A 248 -7.21 -19.74 7.82
CA VAL A 248 -7.89 -20.61 8.81
C VAL A 248 -8.85 -21.62 8.15
N ARG A 249 -9.32 -21.36 6.92
CA ARG A 249 -10.23 -22.24 6.17
C ARG A 249 -9.45 -23.16 5.23
#